data_AF-A0A2G9G4P9-F1
#
_entry.id   AF-A0A2G9G4P9-F1
#
_cell.length_a   1.000
_cell.length_b   1.000
_cell.length_c   1.000
_cell.angle_alpha   90.00
_cell.angle_beta   90.00
_cell.angle_gamma   90.00
#
_symmetry.space_group_name_H-M   'P 1'
#
loop_
_entity.id
_entity.type
_entity.pdbx_description
1 polymer ?
#
loop_
_entity_poly.entity_id
_entity_poly.type
_entity_poly.pdbx_seq_one_letter_code
_entity_poly.pdbx_strand_id
1 'polypeptide(L)'
;MAATSIENLRPAKATFDPSLWGDTFSAFSLDDKVQETYAEAIEELKKEAKKMLMAAKSSKLLILIDTIERLGLAYHFEKEIQEKLQEIYDELHANNY
;
A
#
# COMPACT_ATOMS: atom_id res chain seq x y z
N MET A 1 15.11 -67.04 1.21
CA MET A 1 15.36 -65.75 1.89
C MET A 1 14.90 -64.65 0.96
N ALA A 2 13.79 -63.97 1.29
CA ALA A 2 13.27 -62.89 0.46
C ALA A 2 14.00 -61.58 0.82
N ALA A 3 14.52 -60.88 -0.19
CA ALA A 3 15.09 -59.55 -0.04
C ALA A 3 13.95 -58.56 0.23
N THR A 4 14.00 -57.87 1.36
CA THR A 4 13.07 -56.78 1.70
C THR A 4 13.45 -55.54 0.92
N SER A 5 12.60 -55.15 -0.04
CA SER A 5 12.73 -53.89 -0.80
C SER A 5 12.63 -52.69 0.15
N ILE A 6 13.69 -51.89 0.22
CA ILE A 6 13.68 -50.56 0.86
C ILE A 6 13.12 -49.56 -0.17
N GLU A 7 11.86 -49.71 -0.55
CA GLU A 7 11.17 -48.71 -1.36
C GLU A 7 10.16 -47.98 -0.46
N ASN A 8 10.38 -46.67 -0.30
CA ASN A 8 9.49 -45.68 0.33
C ASN A 8 9.68 -45.36 1.84
N LEU A 9 10.92 -45.26 2.33
CA LEU A 9 11.16 -44.59 3.62
C LEU A 9 11.25 -43.06 3.41
N ARG A 10 10.24 -42.31 3.88
CA ARG A 10 10.31 -40.84 4.00
C ARG A 10 11.53 -40.48 4.87
N PRO A 11 12.31 -39.44 4.54
CA PRO A 11 13.44 -39.02 5.37
C PRO A 11 13.00 -38.86 6.84
N ALA A 12 13.78 -39.45 7.76
CA ALA A 12 13.37 -39.70 9.14
C ALA A 12 13.09 -38.43 9.98
N LYS A 13 13.39 -37.24 9.46
CA LYS A 13 13.14 -35.98 10.16
C LYS A 13 13.04 -34.81 9.17
N ALA A 14 11.88 -34.17 9.12
CA ALA A 14 11.76 -32.84 8.54
C ALA A 14 12.19 -31.83 9.62
N THR A 15 13.25 -31.06 9.37
CA THR A 15 13.80 -30.04 10.27
C THR A 15 13.36 -28.66 9.81
N PHE A 16 12.05 -28.42 9.78
CA PHE A 16 11.52 -27.09 9.52
C PHE A 16 11.19 -26.43 10.85
N ASP A 17 11.62 -25.18 11.00
CA ASP A 17 11.23 -24.38 12.14
C ASP A 17 9.72 -24.13 12.09
N PRO A 18 9.04 -24.15 13.26
CA PRO A 18 7.62 -23.86 13.32
C PRO A 18 7.36 -22.40 12.90
N SER A 19 6.14 -22.14 12.43
CA SER A 19 5.70 -20.78 12.16
C SER A 19 5.81 -19.92 13.43
N LEU A 20 6.46 -18.76 13.30
CA LEU A 20 6.51 -17.75 14.37
C LEU A 20 5.12 -17.24 14.76
N TRP A 21 4.16 -17.33 13.83
CA TRP A 21 2.83 -16.73 13.97
C TRP A 21 1.78 -17.73 14.43
N GLY A 22 2.04 -19.04 14.35
CA GLY A 22 1.05 -20.08 14.68
C GLY A 22 -0.34 -19.74 14.12
N ASP A 23 -1.31 -19.65 15.03
CA ASP A 23 -2.71 -19.29 14.73
C ASP A 23 -3.05 -17.82 15.02
N THR A 24 -2.07 -16.94 15.27
CA THR A 24 -2.30 -15.53 15.64
C THR A 24 -3.20 -14.78 14.65
N PHE A 25 -3.11 -15.11 13.36
CA PHE A 25 -3.93 -14.49 12.31
C PHE A 25 -5.04 -15.42 11.78
N SER A 26 -5.35 -16.51 12.49
CA SER A 26 -6.36 -17.51 12.07
C SER A 26 -7.80 -16.99 12.17
N ALA A 27 -8.04 -16.02 13.04
CA ALA A 27 -9.34 -15.38 13.22
C ALA A 27 -9.17 -13.88 13.46
N PHE A 28 -10.09 -13.10 12.90
CA PHE A 28 -10.11 -11.65 13.04
C PHE A 28 -11.55 -11.15 13.08
N SER A 29 -11.82 -10.18 13.96
CA SER A 29 -13.12 -9.51 14.08
C SER A 29 -12.90 -8.01 14.14
N LEU A 30 -13.73 -7.26 13.41
CA LEU A 30 -13.76 -5.81 13.45
C LEU A 30 -14.95 -5.34 14.27
N ASP A 31 -14.80 -4.19 14.91
CA ASP A 31 -15.93 -3.42 15.45
C ASP A 31 -16.49 -2.55 14.32
N ASP A 32 -17.65 -2.93 13.80
CA ASP A 32 -18.30 -2.25 12.68
C ASP A 32 -18.54 -0.76 12.95
N LYS A 33 -18.85 -0.37 14.20
CA LYS A 33 -19.09 1.02 14.56
C LYS A 33 -17.81 1.84 14.52
N VAL A 34 -16.70 1.25 14.95
CA VAL A 34 -15.38 1.89 14.83
C VAL A 34 -14.97 2.00 13.36
N GLN A 35 -15.23 0.98 12.55
CA GLN A 35 -14.94 1.03 11.11
C GLN A 35 -15.75 2.12 10.40
N GLU A 36 -17.03 2.25 10.70
CA GLU A 36 -17.90 3.29 10.14
C GLU A 36 -17.38 4.69 10.52
N THR A 37 -17.03 4.90 11.79
CA THR A 37 -16.46 6.17 12.27
C THR A 37 -15.16 6.53 11.52
N TYR A 38 -14.29 5.55 11.27
CA TYR A 38 -13.07 5.77 10.49
C TYR A 38 -13.35 6.02 9.01
N ALA A 39 -14.30 5.31 8.40
CA ALA A 39 -14.66 5.52 7.01
C ALA A 39 -15.17 6.95 6.76
N GLU A 40 -16.02 7.47 7.65
CA GLU A 40 -16.51 8.84 7.59
C GLU A 40 -15.37 9.86 7.69
N ALA A 41 -14.49 9.72 8.68
CA ALA A 41 -13.34 10.61 8.87
C ALA A 41 -12.37 10.55 7.67
N ILE A 42 -12.12 9.36 7.12
CA ILE A 42 -11.26 9.18 5.95
C ILE A 42 -11.83 9.92 4.74
N GLU A 43 -13.13 9.84 4.48
CA GLU A 43 -13.75 10.53 3.34
C GLU A 43 -13.67 12.06 3.46
N GLU A 44 -13.77 12.61 4.67
CA GLU A 44 -13.56 14.04 4.89
C GLU A 44 -12.10 14.45 4.66
N LEU A 45 -11.16 13.73 5.26
CA LEU A 45 -9.72 13.99 5.13
C LEU A 45 -9.25 13.81 3.69
N LYS A 46 -9.79 12.85 2.96
CA LYS A 46 -9.49 12.63 1.53
C LYS A 46 -9.90 13.83 0.69
N LYS A 47 -11.07 14.41 0.94
CA LYS A 47 -11.52 15.63 0.26
C LYS A 47 -10.61 16.82 0.61
N GLU A 48 -10.18 16.93 1.86
CA GLU A 48 -9.26 17.98 2.28
C GLU A 48 -7.90 17.85 1.61
N ALA A 49 -7.29 16.66 1.64
CA ALA A 49 -6.02 16.36 0.98
C ALA A 49 -6.09 16.65 -0.53
N LYS A 50 -7.19 16.28 -1.19
CA LYS A 50 -7.42 16.63 -2.61
C LYS A 50 -7.44 18.14 -2.83
N LYS A 51 -8.10 18.92 -1.97
CA LYS A 51 -8.11 20.39 -2.08
C LYS A 51 -6.70 20.96 -1.93
N MET A 52 -5.92 20.46 -0.98
CA MET A 52 -4.52 20.86 -0.79
C MET A 52 -3.69 20.56 -2.04
N LEU A 53 -3.86 19.37 -2.62
CA LEU A 53 -3.17 18.93 -3.83
C LEU A 53 -3.49 19.81 -5.04
N MET A 54 -4.78 20.13 -5.26
CA MET A 54 -5.19 20.98 -6.38
C MET A 54 -4.75 22.43 -6.22
N ALA A 55 -4.59 22.92 -4.99
CA ALA A 55 -4.15 24.28 -4.70
C ALA A 55 -2.62 24.46 -4.69
N ALA A 56 -1.85 23.38 -4.46
CA ALA A 56 -0.39 23.42 -4.40
C ALA A 56 0.23 23.72 -5.77
N LYS A 57 1.37 24.44 -5.76
CA LYS A 57 2.13 24.81 -6.95
C LYS A 57 3.64 24.73 -6.70
N SER A 58 4.42 24.66 -7.78
CA SER A 58 5.88 24.70 -7.74
C SER A 58 6.46 23.64 -6.80
N SER A 59 7.49 23.98 -6.00
CA SER A 59 8.14 23.02 -5.09
C SER A 59 7.22 22.46 -4.01
N LYS A 60 6.20 23.21 -3.57
CA LYS A 60 5.24 22.73 -2.55
C LYS A 60 4.39 21.57 -3.04
N LEU A 61 4.08 21.55 -4.34
CA LEU A 61 3.34 20.46 -4.97
C LEU A 61 4.13 19.15 -4.94
N LEU A 62 5.41 19.17 -5.32
CA LEU A 62 6.26 17.98 -5.29
C LEU A 62 6.46 17.44 -3.86
N ILE A 63 6.62 18.33 -2.88
CA ILE A 63 6.70 17.93 -1.45
C ILE A 63 5.41 17.24 -1.00
N LEU A 64 4.25 17.77 -1.41
CA LEU A 64 2.96 17.18 -1.05
C LEU A 64 2.75 15.81 -1.72
N ILE A 65 3.14 15.66 -2.99
CA ILE A 65 3.08 14.38 -3.70
C ILE A 65 3.97 13.33 -3.03
N ASP A 66 5.24 13.65 -2.74
CA ASP A 66 6.17 12.74 -2.05
C ASP A 66 5.62 12.34 -0.66
N THR A 67 5.02 13.27 0.06
CA THR A 67 4.39 12.99 1.35
C THR A 67 3.21 12.02 1.21
N ILE A 68 2.32 12.23 0.25
CA ILE A 68 1.16 11.36 0.00
C ILE A 68 1.61 9.95 -0.42
N GLU A 69 2.62 9.84 -1.29
CA GLU A 69 3.19 8.57 -1.73
C GLU A 69 3.83 7.80 -0.57
N ARG A 70 4.65 8.46 0.25
CA ARG A 70 5.33 7.83 1.40
C ARG A 70 4.38 7.43 2.53
N LEU A 71 3.23 8.08 2.64
CA LEU A 71 2.14 7.67 3.53
C LEU A 71 1.34 6.47 3.00
N GLY A 72 1.59 6.02 1.77
CA GLY A 72 0.83 4.94 1.13
C GLY A 72 -0.58 5.35 0.71
N LEU A 73 -0.82 6.65 0.53
CA LEU A 73 -2.15 7.21 0.22
C LEU A 73 -2.31 7.59 -1.26
N ALA A 74 -1.27 7.44 -2.08
CA ALA A 74 -1.28 7.86 -3.49
C ALA A 74 -2.37 7.20 -4.34
N TYR A 75 -2.77 5.96 -4.03
CA TYR A 75 -3.82 5.23 -4.74
C TYR A 75 -5.19 5.94 -4.70
N HIS A 76 -5.39 6.88 -3.78
CA HIS A 76 -6.59 7.70 -3.71
C HIS A 76 -6.59 8.92 -4.64
N PHE A 77 -5.43 9.29 -5.18
CA PHE A 77 -5.20 10.54 -5.90
C PHE A 77 -4.40 10.35 -7.20
N GLU A 78 -4.35 9.12 -7.75
CA GLU A 78 -3.52 8.78 -8.92
C GLU A 78 -3.74 9.75 -10.09
N LYS A 79 -5.00 10.07 -10.36
CA LYS A 79 -5.39 10.99 -11.44
C LYS A 79 -4.88 12.41 -11.15
N GLU A 80 -5.16 12.93 -9.95
CA GLU A 80 -4.76 14.29 -9.58
C GLU A 80 -3.23 14.45 -9.57
N ILE A 81 -2.51 13.44 -9.07
CA ILE A 81 -1.04 13.41 -9.10
C ILE A 81 -0.53 13.43 -10.53
N GLN A 82 -1.07 12.58 -11.41
CA GLN A 82 -0.66 12.52 -12.81
C GLN A 82 -0.91 13.85 -13.53
N GLU A 83 -2.09 14.44 -13.37
CA GLU A 83 -2.45 15.75 -13.96
C GLU A 83 -1.47 16.84 -13.49
N LYS A 84 -1.16 16.88 -12.20
CA LYS A 84 -0.24 17.86 -11.61
C LYS A 84 1.21 17.70 -12.05
N LEU A 85 1.69 16.47 -12.20
CA LEU A 85 3.03 16.22 -12.72
C LEU A 85 3.12 16.57 -14.21
N GLN A 86 2.06 16.34 -14.98
CA GLN A 86 2.00 16.73 -16.39
C GLN A 86 2.03 18.26 -16.54
N GLU A 87 1.27 19.00 -15.73
CA GLU A 87 1.31 20.47 -15.70
C GLU A 87 2.75 20.99 -15.52
N ILE A 88 3.49 20.45 -14.54
CA ILE A 88 4.89 20.82 -14.29
C ILE A 88 5.77 20.51 -15.51
N TYR A 89 5.60 19.34 -16.11
CA TYR A 89 6.38 18.91 -17.25
C TYR A 89 6.19 19.84 -18.46
N ASP A 90 4.94 20.17 -18.76
CA ASP A 90 4.56 21.04 -19.86
C ASP A 90 5.06 22.48 -19.64
N GLU A 91 4.95 23.02 -18.43
CA GLU A 91 5.51 24.32 -18.07
C GLU A 91 7.03 24.37 -18.27
N LEU A 92 7.75 23.32 -17.87
CA LEU A 92 9.19 23.23 -18.10
C LEU A 92 9.55 23.15 -19.59
N HIS A 93 8.74 22.47 -20.39
CA HIS A 93 8.97 22.36 -21.84
C HIS A 93 8.66 23.66 -22.57
N ALA A 94 7.61 24.37 -22.18
CA ALA A 94 7.24 25.66 -22.75
C ALA A 94 8.27 26.76 -22.46
N ASN A 95 8.97 26.71 -21.31
CA ASN A 95 9.98 27.70 -20.93
C ASN A 95 11.36 27.48 -21.58
N ASN A 96 11.55 26.38 -22.32
CA ASN A 96 12.82 26.01 -22.96
C ASN A 96 12.85 26.27 -24.48
N TYR A 97 11.84 26.94 -25.02
CA TYR A 97 11.73 27.44 -26.40
C TYR A 97 11.37 28.93 -26.39
#